data_AF-A0A671MZH6-F1
#
_entry.id   AF-A0A671MZH6-F1
#
_cell.length_a   1.000
_cell.length_b   1.000
_cell.length_c   1.000
_cell.angle_alpha   90.00
_cell.angle_beta   90.00
_cell.angle_gamma   90.00
#
_symmetry.space_group_name_H-M   'P 1'
#
loop_
_entity.id
_entity.type
_entity.pdbx_description
1 polymer ?
#
loop_
_entity_poly.entity_id
_entity_poly.type
_entity_poly.pdbx_seq_one_letter_code
_entity_poly.pdbx_strand_id
1 'polypeptide(L)'
;MIHLVTCMSLVLSLFGCHICSAGANRPAAPVNVSVTHLRADSATVSWNIPEGETVIGFAISQQRQDGLMQRFIREVNTTSRACILWDLDEDMDYIIQVQSIGLYGESLASKKIHFRTLKKSEHIQSTMMDQDDPAVEGLDLSRHLQTGEILIIMTVLLMWAVPKDIILCQHHQGLTTASSRILVCQTCRRISALLIFKR
;
A
#
# COMPACT_ATOMS: atom_id res chain seq x y z
N MET A 1 -41.62 37.53 21.23
CA MET A 1 -40.31 37.02 21.69
C MET A 1 -40.29 35.50 21.78
N ILE A 2 -41.26 34.86 22.45
CA ILE A 2 -41.31 33.40 22.67
C ILE A 2 -41.41 32.59 21.35
N HIS A 3 -42.22 33.04 20.38
CA HIS A 3 -42.35 32.39 19.07
C HIS A 3 -41.08 32.45 18.20
N LEU A 4 -40.22 33.45 18.42
CA LEU A 4 -38.96 33.57 17.67
C LEU A 4 -37.92 32.59 18.22
N VAL A 5 -37.90 32.37 19.54
CA VAL A 5 -36.99 31.44 20.22
C VAL A 5 -37.33 29.98 19.91
N THR A 6 -38.62 29.63 19.83
CA THR A 6 -39.05 28.27 19.44
C THR A 6 -38.78 27.97 17.97
N CYS A 7 -38.96 28.96 17.08
CA CYS A 7 -38.61 28.85 15.67
C CYS A 7 -37.10 28.63 15.48
N MET A 8 -36.25 29.40 16.18
CA MET A 8 -34.80 29.23 16.14
C MET A 8 -34.35 27.88 16.70
N SER A 9 -34.98 27.37 17.76
CA SER A 9 -34.69 26.02 18.29
C SER A 9 -35.12 24.90 17.34
N LEU A 10 -36.26 25.04 16.66
CA LEU A 10 -36.75 24.07 15.69
C LEU A 10 -35.82 24.03 14.47
N VAL A 11 -35.39 25.19 13.96
CA VAL A 11 -34.43 25.31 12.86
C VAL A 11 -33.08 24.69 13.25
N LEU A 12 -32.57 24.96 14.46
CA LEU A 12 -31.31 24.38 14.95
C LEU A 12 -31.40 22.84 15.10
N SER A 13 -32.54 22.32 15.55
CA SER A 13 -32.82 20.89 15.63
C SER A 13 -32.87 20.23 14.24
N LEU A 14 -33.54 20.87 13.27
CA LEU A 14 -33.62 20.39 11.90
C LEU A 14 -32.25 20.41 11.19
N PHE A 15 -31.42 21.43 11.44
CA PHE A 15 -30.04 21.48 10.96
C PHE A 15 -29.14 20.43 11.64
N GLY A 16 -29.36 20.15 12.94
CA GLY A 16 -28.69 19.07 13.66
C GLY A 16 -29.01 17.68 13.09
N CYS A 17 -30.27 17.41 12.76
CA CYS A 17 -30.70 16.15 12.16
C CYS A 17 -30.18 15.94 10.72
N HIS A 18 -30.02 17.02 9.95
CA HIS A 18 -29.49 16.95 8.58
C HIS A 18 -28.00 16.61 8.54
N ILE A 19 -27.24 17.01 9.58
CA ILE A 19 -25.82 16.64 9.75
C ILE A 19 -25.70 15.15 10.13
N CYS A 20 -26.64 14.61 10.89
CA CYS A 20 -26.66 13.19 11.26
C CYS A 20 -26.99 12.25 10.08
N SER A 21 -27.86 12.68 9.15
CA SER A 21 -28.23 11.85 7.98
C SER A 21 -27.14 11.76 6.91
N ALA A 22 -26.15 12.67 6.89
CA ALA A 22 -25.04 12.59 5.96
C ALA A 22 -24.12 11.36 6.19
N GLY A 23 -24.22 10.71 7.36
CA GLY A 23 -23.52 9.46 7.68
C GLY A 23 -24.30 8.19 7.33
N ALA A 24 -25.61 8.25 7.08
CA ALA A 24 -26.46 7.05 7.03
C ALA A 24 -26.23 6.14 5.81
N ASN A 25 -25.58 6.66 4.76
CA ASN A 25 -25.31 5.89 3.53
C ASN A 25 -23.85 5.45 3.38
N ARG A 26 -22.97 5.84 4.31
CA ARG A 26 -21.55 5.45 4.25
C ARG A 26 -21.32 4.20 5.09
N PRO A 27 -20.41 3.30 4.68
CA PRO A 27 -20.17 2.10 5.43
C PRO A 27 -19.55 2.42 6.80
N ALA A 28 -19.72 1.51 7.76
CA ALA A 28 -19.05 1.59 9.04
C ALA A 28 -17.52 1.48 8.92
N ALA A 29 -16.80 2.09 9.87
CA ALA A 29 -15.34 2.01 9.94
C ALA A 29 -14.88 0.58 10.26
N PRO A 30 -13.75 0.11 9.68
CA PRO A 30 -13.16 -1.17 10.02
C PRO A 30 -12.79 -1.25 11.51
N VAL A 31 -13.03 -2.42 12.11
CA VAL A 31 -12.74 -2.71 13.52
C VAL A 31 -11.64 -3.76 13.64
N ASN A 32 -11.06 -3.90 14.84
CA ASN A 32 -9.99 -4.89 15.10
C ASN A 32 -8.80 -4.80 14.14
N VAL A 33 -8.38 -3.57 13.82
CA VAL A 33 -7.19 -3.34 13.00
C VAL A 33 -5.96 -3.82 13.76
N SER A 34 -5.21 -4.72 13.16
CA SER A 34 -4.01 -5.32 13.73
C SER A 34 -2.89 -5.41 12.70
N VAL A 35 -1.65 -5.43 13.18
CA VAL A 35 -0.45 -5.58 12.36
C VAL A 35 0.19 -6.92 12.70
N THR A 36 0.49 -7.71 11.67
CA THR A 36 1.10 -9.04 11.75
C THR A 36 2.20 -9.16 10.72
N HIS A 37 2.99 -10.25 10.76
CA HIS A 37 4.06 -10.52 9.79
C HIS A 37 5.03 -9.34 9.63
N LEU A 38 5.39 -8.72 10.74
CA LEU A 38 6.27 -7.57 10.78
C LEU A 38 7.70 -7.97 10.36
N ARG A 39 8.25 -7.25 9.40
CA ARG A 39 9.62 -7.42 8.88
C ARG A 39 10.36 -6.08 8.91
N ALA A 40 11.57 -6.07 8.37
CA ALA A 40 12.33 -4.84 8.19
C ALA A 40 11.73 -3.92 7.11
N ASP A 41 11.15 -4.51 6.06
CA ASP A 41 10.69 -3.82 4.85
C ASP A 41 9.19 -3.93 4.57
N SER A 42 8.47 -4.68 5.41
CA SER A 42 7.09 -5.05 5.15
C SER A 42 6.31 -5.40 6.42
N ALA A 43 4.99 -5.26 6.34
CA ALA A 43 4.07 -5.62 7.42
C ALA A 43 2.71 -5.99 6.82
N THR A 44 1.94 -6.88 7.46
CA THR A 44 0.57 -7.19 7.03
C THR A 44 -0.42 -6.55 7.98
N VAL A 45 -1.31 -5.71 7.45
CA VAL A 45 -2.40 -5.10 8.20
C VAL A 45 -3.67 -5.89 7.94
N SER A 46 -4.38 -6.27 9.00
CA SER A 46 -5.67 -6.95 8.91
C SER A 46 -6.74 -6.24 9.73
N TRP A 47 -8.01 -6.38 9.35
CA TRP A 47 -9.15 -5.76 10.00
C TRP A 47 -10.41 -6.63 9.89
N ASN A 48 -11.46 -6.24 10.60
CA ASN A 48 -12.78 -6.85 10.55
C ASN A 48 -13.83 -5.81 10.13
N ILE A 49 -14.91 -6.28 9.50
CA ILE A 49 -16.02 -5.45 9.03
C ILE A 49 -17.22 -5.73 9.95
N PRO A 50 -17.91 -4.70 10.47
CA PRO A 50 -19.19 -4.88 11.14
C PRO A 50 -20.23 -5.58 10.25
N GLU A 51 -21.15 -6.33 10.85
CA GLU A 51 -22.19 -7.05 10.11
C GLU A 51 -23.20 -6.09 9.46
N GLY A 52 -23.72 -6.46 8.29
CA GLY A 52 -24.73 -5.67 7.56
C GLY A 52 -24.17 -4.59 6.62
N GLU A 53 -22.85 -4.45 6.53
CA GLU A 53 -22.19 -3.42 5.73
C GLU A 53 -21.87 -3.89 4.31
N THR A 54 -22.24 -3.07 3.31
CA THR A 54 -21.88 -3.33 1.91
C THR A 54 -20.59 -2.58 1.55
N VAL A 55 -19.48 -3.29 1.63
CA VAL A 55 -18.13 -2.76 1.37
C VAL A 55 -17.61 -3.28 0.02
N ILE A 56 -17.14 -2.37 -0.83
CA ILE A 56 -16.55 -2.63 -2.14
C ILE A 56 -15.02 -2.69 -2.05
N GLY A 57 -14.44 -2.12 -1.00
CA GLY A 57 -12.99 -2.07 -0.85
C GLY A 57 -12.54 -1.37 0.43
N PHE A 58 -11.24 -1.11 0.52
CA PHE A 58 -10.60 -0.49 1.66
C PHE A 58 -9.56 0.55 1.24
N ALA A 59 -9.47 1.64 1.99
CA ALA A 59 -8.38 2.59 1.89
C ALA A 59 -7.53 2.50 3.15
N ILE A 60 -6.22 2.33 2.97
CA ILE A 60 -5.24 2.28 4.05
C ILE A 60 -4.40 3.54 3.95
N SER A 61 -4.40 4.34 5.02
CA SER A 61 -3.44 5.42 5.19
C SER A 61 -2.27 4.93 6.02
N GLN A 62 -1.07 5.21 5.55
CA GLN A 62 0.19 4.94 6.21
C GLN A 62 0.93 6.26 6.33
N GLN A 63 1.44 6.56 7.52
CA GLN A 63 2.23 7.76 7.77
C GLN A 63 3.44 7.39 8.62
N ARG A 64 4.64 7.84 8.22
CA ARG A 64 5.81 7.78 9.12
C ARG A 64 5.57 8.71 10.31
N GLN A 65 6.01 8.33 11.50
CA GLN A 65 5.80 9.13 12.70
C GLN A 65 6.50 10.49 12.64
N ASP A 66 7.57 10.62 11.87
CA ASP A 66 8.24 11.90 11.58
C ASP A 66 7.43 12.85 10.67
N GLY A 67 6.35 12.36 10.07
CA GLY A 67 5.48 13.12 9.16
C GLY A 67 6.07 13.36 7.76
N LEU A 68 7.29 12.87 7.48
CA LEU A 68 8.00 13.11 6.22
C LEU A 68 7.48 12.26 5.06
N MET A 69 6.83 11.14 5.38
CA MET A 69 6.28 10.23 4.38
C MET A 69 4.85 9.86 4.74
N GLN A 70 3.97 9.96 3.76
CA GLN A 70 2.60 9.47 3.85
C GLN A 70 2.23 8.75 2.56
N ARG A 71 1.57 7.61 2.70
CA ARG A 71 1.13 6.76 1.60
C ARG A 71 -0.32 6.38 1.78
N PHE A 72 -1.06 6.40 0.69
CA PHE A 72 -2.44 5.92 0.63
C PHE A 72 -2.53 4.76 -0.32
N ILE A 73 -3.04 3.64 0.18
CA ILE A 73 -3.29 2.42 -0.59
C ILE A 73 -4.80 2.28 -0.68
N ARG A 74 -5.33 2.11 -1.89
CA ARG A 74 -6.77 2.05 -2.12
C ARG A 74 -7.12 0.80 -2.90
N GLU A 75 -7.57 -0.22 -2.17
CA GLU A 75 -8.00 -1.50 -2.72
C GLU A 75 -9.50 -1.51 -2.96
N VAL A 76 -9.95 -1.70 -4.21
CA VAL A 76 -11.38 -1.84 -4.53
C VAL A 76 -11.70 -3.18 -5.14
N ASN A 77 -12.98 -3.50 -5.32
CA ASN A 77 -13.48 -4.78 -5.83
C ASN A 77 -12.81 -5.97 -5.13
N THR A 78 -12.57 -5.80 -3.82
CA THR A 78 -11.93 -6.80 -2.99
C THR A 78 -12.74 -6.96 -1.71
N THR A 79 -12.87 -8.20 -1.28
CA THR A 79 -13.38 -8.55 0.06
C THR A 79 -12.24 -8.95 0.98
N SER A 80 -10.97 -8.82 0.53
CA SER A 80 -9.80 -9.09 1.35
C SER A 80 -9.81 -8.15 2.55
N ARG A 81 -9.69 -8.74 3.74
CA ARG A 81 -9.66 -8.01 5.01
C ARG A 81 -8.23 -7.84 5.53
N ALA A 82 -7.27 -7.95 4.62
CA ALA A 82 -5.87 -7.75 4.90
C ALA A 82 -5.16 -7.17 3.67
N CYS A 83 -4.18 -6.31 3.94
CA CYS A 83 -3.31 -5.68 2.96
C CYS A 83 -1.86 -5.77 3.45
N ILE A 84 -0.95 -6.11 2.55
CA ILE A 84 0.48 -6.09 2.83
C ILE A 84 0.97 -4.67 2.58
N LEU A 85 1.71 -4.10 3.52
CA LEU A 85 2.49 -2.89 3.34
C LEU A 85 3.90 -3.29 2.93
N TRP A 86 4.40 -2.67 1.87
CA TRP A 86 5.71 -2.93 1.28
C TRP A 86 6.52 -1.64 1.16
N ASP A 87 7.83 -1.78 0.94
CA ASP A 87 8.82 -0.70 0.87
C ASP A 87 8.83 0.15 2.15
N LEU A 88 8.81 -0.51 3.31
CA LEU A 88 8.98 0.16 4.60
C LEU A 88 10.47 0.37 4.88
N ASP A 89 10.79 1.51 5.48
CA ASP A 89 12.10 1.71 6.08
C ASP A 89 12.25 0.87 7.35
N GLU A 90 13.44 0.30 7.56
CA GLU A 90 13.78 -0.52 8.74
C GLU A 90 13.93 0.32 10.02
N ASP A 91 13.64 -0.29 11.18
CA ASP A 91 13.68 0.38 12.50
C ASP A 91 12.92 1.72 12.58
N MET A 92 11.85 1.86 11.80
CA MET A 92 11.06 3.08 11.71
C MET A 92 9.65 2.89 12.28
N ASP A 93 9.15 3.94 12.94
CA ASP A 93 7.80 3.99 13.50
C ASP A 93 6.78 4.51 12.48
N TYR A 94 5.68 3.78 12.33
CA TYR A 94 4.57 4.08 11.42
C TYR A 94 3.24 4.15 12.15
N ILE A 95 2.35 4.99 11.62
CA ILE A 95 0.95 5.13 12.00
C ILE A 95 0.09 4.68 10.84
N ILE A 96 -0.89 3.82 11.11
CA ILE A 96 -1.84 3.35 10.10
C ILE A 96 -3.29 3.60 10.50
N GLN A 97 -4.12 3.83 9.50
CA GLN A 97 -5.58 3.82 9.62
C GLN A 97 -6.19 3.14 8.40
N VAL A 98 -7.37 2.53 8.59
CA VAL A 98 -8.11 1.86 7.52
C VAL A 98 -9.51 2.46 7.42
N GLN A 99 -10.01 2.62 6.20
CA GLN A 99 -11.37 3.06 5.88
C GLN A 99 -12.03 2.02 4.99
N SER A 100 -13.32 1.77 5.21
CA SER A 100 -14.17 0.99 4.31
C SER A 100 -14.61 1.87 3.14
N ILE A 101 -14.66 1.32 1.94
CA ILE A 101 -15.13 2.01 0.74
C ILE A 101 -16.46 1.37 0.34
N GLY A 102 -17.53 2.15 0.38
CA GLY A 102 -18.87 1.73 -0.04
C GLY A 102 -19.30 2.39 -1.34
N LEU A 103 -20.53 2.10 -1.78
CA LEU A 103 -21.11 2.69 -3.00
C LEU A 103 -21.23 4.22 -2.92
N TYR A 104 -21.54 4.73 -1.72
CA TYR A 104 -21.85 6.14 -1.49
C TYR A 104 -20.70 6.94 -0.88
N GLY A 105 -19.53 6.33 -0.74
CA GLY A 105 -18.33 6.99 -0.21
C GLY A 105 -17.56 6.14 0.78
N GLU A 106 -16.56 6.77 1.39
CA GLU A 106 -15.64 6.14 2.34
C GLU A 106 -16.12 6.34 3.78
N SER A 107 -15.90 5.34 4.62
CA SER A 107 -16.20 5.39 6.05
C SER A 107 -15.31 6.42 6.76
N LEU A 108 -15.62 6.64 8.04
CA LEU A 108 -14.65 7.21 8.97
C LEU A 108 -13.41 6.31 9.06
N ALA A 109 -12.27 6.91 9.42
CA ALA A 109 -11.03 6.18 9.64
C ALA A 109 -11.12 5.34 10.93
N SER A 110 -10.51 4.15 10.89
CA SER A 110 -10.33 3.31 12.07
C SER A 110 -9.50 4.01 13.15
N LYS A 111 -9.44 3.37 14.33
CA LYS A 111 -8.46 3.73 15.35
C LYS A 111 -7.05 3.70 14.75
N LYS A 112 -6.24 4.69 15.12
CA LYS A 112 -4.82 4.74 14.76
C LYS A 112 -4.07 3.60 15.43
N ILE A 113 -3.30 2.86 14.64
CA ILE A 113 -2.40 1.81 15.13
C ILE A 113 -0.96 2.25 14.89
N HIS A 114 -0.13 2.06 15.90
CA HIS A 114 1.30 2.34 15.84
C HIS A 114 2.04 1.01 15.75
N PHE A 115 3.04 0.94 14.88
CA PHE A 115 3.97 -0.17 14.85
C PHE A 115 5.36 0.30 14.41
N ARG A 116 6.38 -0.46 14.76
CA ARG A 116 7.76 -0.22 14.38
C ARG A 116 8.27 -1.36 13.53
N THR A 117 8.93 -1.11 12.41
CA THR A 117 9.57 -2.15 11.61
C THR A 117 10.78 -2.76 12.32
N LEU A 118 11.16 -3.97 11.93
CA LEU A 118 12.34 -4.63 12.49
C LEU A 118 13.63 -4.05 11.89
N LYS A 119 14.77 -4.32 12.52
CA LYS A 119 16.08 -4.11 11.90
C LYS A 119 16.38 -5.25 10.94
N LYS A 120 16.98 -4.97 9.78
CA LYS A 120 17.55 -6.02 8.95
C LYS A 120 18.74 -6.61 9.71
N SER A 121 18.71 -7.92 9.94
CA SER A 121 19.89 -8.61 10.49
C SER A 121 20.96 -8.70 9.41
N GLU A 122 22.06 -7.99 9.60
CA GLU A 122 23.29 -8.20 8.82
C GLU A 122 23.91 -9.56 9.22
N HIS A 123 23.43 -10.66 8.65
CA HIS A 123 24.22 -11.89 8.65
C HIS A 123 25.07 -11.91 7.39
N ILE A 124 26.17 -11.15 7.42
CA ILE A 124 27.30 -11.38 6.52
C ILE A 124 27.88 -12.74 6.92
N GLN A 125 27.42 -13.81 6.28
CA GLN A 125 28.15 -15.07 6.26
C GLN A 125 29.42 -14.88 5.44
N SER A 126 30.48 -14.43 6.10
CA SER A 126 31.86 -14.75 5.71
C SER A 126 32.82 -14.46 6.87
N THR A 127 32.53 -15.05 8.04
CA THR A 127 33.57 -15.46 8.97
C THR A 127 33.97 -16.89 8.58
N MET A 128 34.94 -17.03 7.69
CA MET A 128 35.82 -18.20 7.62
C MET A 128 37.24 -17.62 7.71
N MET A 129 37.71 -17.46 8.95
CA MET A 129 38.80 -18.28 9.51
C MET A 129 40.11 -18.09 8.76
N ASP A 130 40.87 -17.15 9.30
CA ASP A 130 42.32 -17.09 9.31
C ASP A 130 42.95 -18.48 9.52
N GLN A 131 43.69 -18.98 8.53
CA GLN A 131 44.69 -20.04 8.73
C GLN A 131 45.76 -19.94 7.65
N ASP A 132 46.96 -19.54 8.08
CA ASP A 132 48.22 -19.52 7.33
C ASP A 132 48.54 -20.88 6.67
N ASP A 133 48.66 -20.93 5.34
CA ASP A 133 49.60 -21.81 4.63
C ASP A 133 49.89 -21.28 3.19
N PRO A 134 51.15 -20.96 2.83
CA PRO A 134 51.48 -20.38 1.53
C PRO A 134 52.06 -21.41 0.56
N ALA A 135 51.23 -22.09 -0.23
CA ALA A 135 51.70 -22.67 -1.48
C ALA A 135 50.56 -23.03 -2.43
N VAL A 136 50.65 -22.45 -3.64
CA VAL A 136 50.21 -22.98 -4.93
C VAL A 136 48.72 -23.31 -5.12
N GLU A 137 48.05 -22.43 -5.88
CA GLU A 137 47.43 -22.73 -7.18
C GLU A 137 46.31 -21.72 -7.42
N GLY A 138 46.71 -20.58 -7.98
CA GLY A 138 45.78 -19.73 -8.70
C GLY A 138 45.26 -20.46 -9.94
N LEU A 139 44.01 -20.16 -10.29
CA LEU A 139 43.28 -20.56 -11.51
C LEU A 139 42.61 -21.94 -11.45
N ASP A 140 41.45 -22.06 -10.78
CA ASP A 140 40.26 -22.59 -11.51
C ASP A 140 38.87 -22.43 -10.86
N LEU A 141 38.68 -21.67 -9.77
CA LEU A 141 37.32 -21.51 -9.23
C LEU A 141 36.41 -20.59 -10.08
N SER A 142 36.86 -20.16 -11.27
CA SER A 142 36.08 -19.33 -12.19
C SER A 142 35.50 -20.09 -13.40
N ARG A 143 35.87 -21.35 -13.62
CA ARG A 143 35.46 -22.11 -14.82
C ARG A 143 34.29 -23.07 -14.62
N HIS A 144 33.75 -23.19 -13.41
CA HIS A 144 32.71 -24.19 -13.08
C HIS A 144 31.27 -23.63 -12.90
N LEU A 145 31.03 -22.37 -13.28
CA LEU A 145 29.68 -21.82 -13.53
C LEU A 145 29.41 -21.64 -15.04
N GLN A 146 30.28 -22.23 -15.85
CA GLN A 146 30.37 -22.02 -17.29
C GLN A 146 29.38 -22.94 -17.99
N THR A 147 28.22 -22.37 -18.37
CA THR A 147 27.52 -22.53 -19.67
C THR A 147 25.99 -22.51 -19.52
N GLY A 148 25.43 -22.88 -18.36
CA GLY A 148 23.97 -22.90 -18.14
C GLY A 148 23.39 -21.59 -17.60
N GLU A 149 23.96 -21.07 -16.51
CA GLU A 149 23.36 -19.96 -15.75
C GLU A 149 23.58 -18.59 -16.41
N ILE A 150 24.71 -18.41 -17.11
CA ILE A 150 25.00 -17.19 -17.87
C ILE A 150 24.00 -17.00 -19.02
N LEU A 151 23.56 -18.08 -19.67
CA LEU A 151 22.53 -18.01 -20.72
C LEU A 151 21.18 -17.55 -20.16
N ILE A 152 20.83 -17.96 -18.94
CA ILE A 152 19.58 -17.54 -18.28
C ILE A 152 19.65 -16.04 -17.94
N ILE A 153 20.77 -15.57 -17.38
CA ILE A 153 20.95 -14.15 -17.05
C ILE A 153 20.95 -13.30 -18.33
N MET A 154 21.62 -13.75 -19.40
CA MET A 154 21.68 -13.03 -20.68
C MET A 154 20.32 -12.95 -21.38
N THR A 155 19.52 -14.03 -21.35
CA THR A 155 18.17 -14.04 -21.95
C THR A 155 17.18 -13.15 -21.20
N VAL A 156 17.26 -13.13 -19.87
CA VAL A 156 16.43 -12.24 -19.02
C VAL A 156 16.78 -10.77 -19.26
N LEU A 157 18.06 -10.43 -19.38
CA LEU A 157 18.52 -9.08 -19.72
C LEU A 157 18.05 -8.64 -21.11
N LEU A 158 18.11 -9.51 -22.12
CA LEU A 158 17.61 -9.22 -23.47
C LEU A 158 16.11 -8.95 -23.50
N MET A 159 15.32 -9.67 -22.68
CA MET A 159 13.87 -9.46 -22.57
C MET A 159 13.49 -8.13 -21.88
N TRP A 160 14.44 -7.53 -21.13
CA TRP A 160 14.31 -6.20 -20.54
C TRP A 160 14.89 -5.07 -21.43
N ALA A 161 15.80 -5.41 -22.34
CA ALA A 161 16.52 -4.45 -23.18
C ALA A 161 15.88 -4.18 -24.56
N VAL A 162 14.73 -4.79 -24.89
CA VAL A 162 13.94 -4.38 -26.05
C VAL A 162 13.01 -3.24 -25.64
N PRO A 163 13.32 -1.97 -25.96
CA PRO A 163 12.41 -0.86 -25.70
C PRO A 163 11.08 -1.09 -26.43
N LYS A 164 9.99 -0.95 -25.68
CA LYS A 164 8.60 -1.13 -26.14
C LYS A 164 8.10 0.04 -27.01
N ASP A 165 8.96 0.57 -27.88
CA ASP A 165 8.67 1.76 -28.69
C ASP A 165 8.51 1.46 -30.19
N ILE A 166 8.64 0.20 -30.61
CA ILE A 166 8.27 -0.25 -31.96
C ILE A 166 7.07 -1.18 -31.82
N ILE A 167 5.89 -0.60 -31.66
CA ILE A 167 4.58 -1.05 -32.17
C ILE A 167 3.53 -0.10 -31.59
N LEU A 168 2.90 0.66 -32.49
CA LEU A 168 1.64 1.36 -32.33
C LEU A 168 1.65 2.85 -31.91
N CYS A 169 2.49 3.66 -32.57
CA CYS A 169 2.26 5.10 -32.80
C CYS A 169 1.07 5.40 -33.74
N GLN A 170 -0.06 4.67 -33.67
CA GLN A 170 -1.13 4.83 -34.67
C GLN A 170 -2.57 4.79 -34.14
N HIS A 171 -2.86 5.27 -32.93
CA HIS A 171 -4.25 5.61 -32.63
C HIS A 171 -4.46 6.74 -31.63
N HIS A 172 -4.71 7.92 -32.20
CA HIS A 172 -5.45 9.05 -31.64
C HIS A 172 -4.68 10.08 -30.80
N GLN A 173 -4.33 11.17 -31.51
CA GLN A 173 -4.33 12.53 -31.00
C GLN A 173 -5.70 12.85 -30.38
N GLY A 174 -5.72 13.56 -29.25
CA GLY A 174 -6.91 14.30 -28.82
C GLY A 174 -7.12 14.39 -27.30
N LEU A 175 -6.86 15.59 -26.80
CA LEU A 175 -7.61 16.27 -25.74
C LEU A 175 -7.21 16.03 -24.26
N THR A 176 -6.40 16.98 -23.81
CA THR A 176 -6.39 17.65 -22.49
C THR A 176 -7.66 17.49 -21.64
N THR A 177 -7.52 17.13 -20.36
CA THR A 177 -7.91 17.93 -19.16
C THR A 177 -7.84 17.11 -17.87
N ALA A 178 -7.44 17.79 -16.80
CA ALA A 178 -7.18 17.27 -15.46
C ALA A 178 -8.38 16.58 -14.78
N SER A 179 -8.18 15.39 -14.21
CA SER A 179 -8.96 14.91 -13.05
C SER A 179 -8.29 13.69 -12.41
N SER A 180 -7.69 13.87 -11.23
CA SER A 180 -7.07 12.80 -10.44
C SER A 180 -8.13 11.83 -9.90
N ARG A 181 -8.14 10.59 -10.39
CA ARG A 181 -8.84 9.46 -9.75
C ARG A 181 -7.98 8.22 -9.89
N ILE A 182 -7.67 7.58 -8.76
CA ILE A 182 -6.81 6.40 -8.69
C ILE A 182 -7.55 5.33 -7.90
N LEU A 183 -7.72 4.17 -8.52
CA LEU A 183 -8.47 3.02 -8.05
C LEU A 183 -7.58 1.79 -8.32
N VAL A 184 -7.14 1.04 -7.30
CA VAL A 184 -6.34 -0.18 -7.53
C VAL A 184 -6.99 -1.37 -6.85
N CYS A 185 -7.78 -2.14 -7.59
CA CYS A 185 -8.24 -3.48 -7.21
C CYS A 185 -7.15 -4.52 -7.46
N GLN A 186 -6.74 -5.31 -6.46
CA GLN A 186 -5.81 -6.41 -6.70
C GLN A 186 -6.14 -7.69 -5.91
N THR A 187 -7.15 -8.43 -6.36
CA THR A 187 -7.04 -9.92 -6.38
C THR A 187 -6.32 -10.41 -7.65
N CYS A 188 -5.93 -9.53 -8.58
CA CYS A 188 -5.39 -9.94 -9.87
C CYS A 188 -3.88 -9.67 -9.99
N ARG A 189 -3.10 -10.76 -9.95
CA ARG A 189 -1.72 -10.83 -10.45
C ARG A 189 -1.69 -10.37 -11.91
N ARG A 190 -1.22 -9.15 -12.18
CA ARG A 190 -0.50 -8.73 -13.40
C ARG A 190 -0.25 -7.22 -13.33
N ILE A 191 0.99 -6.85 -13.62
CA ILE A 191 1.56 -5.52 -13.89
C ILE A 191 0.50 -4.44 -14.12
N SER A 192 0.41 -3.42 -13.23
CA SER A 192 0.21 -1.99 -13.56
C SER A 192 -0.11 -1.10 -12.34
N ALA A 193 0.58 0.05 -12.30
CA ALA A 193 0.25 1.32 -11.63
C ALA A 193 0.12 1.37 -10.10
N LEU A 194 1.27 1.37 -9.43
CA LEU A 194 1.42 2.00 -8.11
C LEU A 194 1.46 3.52 -8.30
N LEU A 195 0.34 4.22 -8.05
CA LEU A 195 0.37 5.68 -8.01
C LEU A 195 0.84 6.15 -6.63
N ILE A 196 2.13 6.47 -6.58
CA ILE A 196 2.77 7.17 -5.48
C ILE A 196 2.41 8.65 -5.63
N PHE A 197 1.47 9.15 -4.82
CA PHE A 197 1.26 10.59 -4.68
C PHE A 197 2.35 11.14 -3.75
N LYS A 198 3.53 11.44 -4.32
CA LYS A 198 4.59 12.19 -3.64
C LYS A 198 4.19 13.66 -3.69
N ARG A 199 3.86 14.26 -2.55
CA ARG A 199 3.80 15.73 -2.42
C ARG A 199 5.12 16.21 -1.85
#